data_AF-A0A9D1EYA5-F1
#
_entry.id   AF-A0A9D1EYA5-F1
#
_cell.length_a   1.000
_cell.length_b   1.000
_cell.length_c   1.000
_cell.angle_alpha   90.00
_cell.angle_beta   90.00
_cell.angle_gamma   90.00
#
_symmetry.space_group_name_H-M   'P 1'
#
loop_
_entity.id
_entity.type
_entity.pdbx_description
1 polymer ?
#
loop_
_entity_poly.entity_id
_entity_poly.type
_entity_poly.pdbx_seq_one_letter_code
_entity_poly.pdbx_strand_id
1 'polypeptide(L)' 'MINLNYEVMDARKEVKILLSKKAWTMKRLAEKLSEMSGKYYSPQNLNYRLRTNSLKLAEMDCICKILGFKITFEDISK' A
#
# COMPACT_ATOMS: atom_id res chain seq x y z
N MET A 1 21.55 24.92 2.84
CA MET A 1 20.27 24.33 2.39
C MET A 1 20.51 22.84 2.24
N ILE A 2 19.84 22.02 3.03
CA ILE A 2 19.99 20.57 2.95
C ILE A 2 19.32 20.12 1.66
N ASN A 3 20.09 19.49 0.76
CA ASN A 3 19.55 18.88 -0.44
C ASN A 3 18.97 17.51 -0.04
N LEU A 4 17.73 17.52 0.46
CA LEU A 4 16.96 16.29 0.64
C LEU A 4 16.60 15.79 -0.76
N ASN A 5 17.30 14.77 -1.24
CA ASN A 5 16.82 13.95 -2.36
C ASN A 5 15.49 13.31 -1.93
N TYR A 6 14.39 14.04 -2.12
CA TYR A 6 13.05 13.58 -1.79
C TYR A 6 12.61 12.60 -2.87
N GLU A 7 12.97 11.33 -2.74
CA GLU A 7 12.33 10.28 -3.53
C GLU A 7 10.86 10.21 -3.13
N VAL A 8 9.98 10.54 -4.08
CA VAL A 8 8.54 10.40 -3.89
C VAL A 8 8.22 8.91 -3.74
N MET A 9 7.71 8.53 -2.56
CA MET A 9 7.29 7.17 -2.30
C MET A 9 6.12 6.79 -3.22
N ASP A 10 6.32 5.78 -4.08
CA ASP A 10 5.30 5.25 -4.99
C ASP A 10 4.53 4.11 -4.32
N ALA A 11 3.32 4.41 -3.85
CA ALA A 11 2.42 3.44 -3.21
C ALA A 11 2.18 2.17 -4.06
N ARG A 12 2.11 2.29 -5.39
CA ARG A 12 1.90 1.14 -6.28
C ARG A 12 3.14 0.25 -6.33
N LYS A 13 4.32 0.85 -6.41
CA LYS A 13 5.60 0.11 -6.39
C LYS A 13 5.74 -0.67 -5.09
N GLU A 14 5.52 -0.01 -3.96
CA GLU A 14 5.60 -0.64 -2.64
C GLU A 14 4.63 -1.82 -2.50
N VAL A 15 3.34 -1.62 -2.83
CA VAL A 15 2.35 -2.70 -2.75
C VAL A 15 2.71 -3.86 -3.67
N LYS A 16 3.24 -3.62 -4.87
CA LYS A 16 3.71 -4.69 -5.76
C LYS A 16 4.85 -5.50 -5.15
N ILE A 17 5.81 -4.85 -4.48
CA ILE A 17 6.90 -5.55 -3.79
C ILE A 17 6.36 -6.45 -2.69
N LEU A 18 5.41 -5.95 -1.88
CA LEU A 18 4.79 -6.74 -0.81
C LEU A 18 3.98 -7.92 -1.34
N LEU A 19 3.26 -7.73 -2.45
CA LEU A 19 2.55 -8.82 -3.13
C LEU A 19 3.50 -9.91 -3.62
N SER A 20 4.62 -9.52 -4.25
CA SER A 20 5.64 -10.46 -4.70
C SER A 20 6.23 -11.27 -3.55
N LYS A 21 6.52 -10.63 -2.40
CA LYS A 21 7.00 -11.31 -1.18
C LYS A 21 6.02 -12.36 -0.64
N LYS A 22 4.73 -12.25 -0.95
CA LYS A 22 3.68 -13.19 -0.52
C LYS A 22 3.21 -14.14 -1.63
N ALA A 23 3.73 -14.02 -2.86
CA ALA A 23 3.20 -14.69 -4.05
C ALA A 23 1.69 -14.43 -4.25
N TRP A 24 1.25 -13.19 -4.01
CA TRP A 24 -0.15 -12.78 -4.15
C TRP A 24 -0.37 -11.95 -5.41
N THR A 25 -1.61 -11.99 -5.90
CA THR A 25 -2.06 -11.16 -7.02
C THR A 25 -2.79 -9.92 -6.50
N MET A 26 -2.88 -8.88 -7.34
CA MET A 26 -3.72 -7.72 -7.05
C MET A 26 -5.20 -8.11 -6.85
N LYS A 27 -5.66 -9.15 -7.54
CA LYS A 27 -7.02 -9.69 -7.38
C LYS A 27 -7.26 -10.19 -5.97
N ARG A 28 -6.36 -11.06 -5.47
CA ARG A 28 -6.45 -11.60 -4.11
C ARG A 28 -6.38 -10.51 -3.05
N LEU A 29 -5.55 -9.48 -3.27
CA LEU A 29 -5.50 -8.34 -2.36
C LEU A 29 -6.80 -7.56 -2.34
N ALA A 30 -7.40 -7.28 -3.50
CA ALA A 30 -8.67 -6.55 -3.58
C ALA A 30 -9.81 -7.32 -2.89
N GLU A 31 -9.85 -8.65 -3.06
CA GLU A 31 -10.79 -9.53 -2.35
C GLU A 31 -10.62 -9.43 -0.83
N LYS A 32 -9.40 -9.63 -0.32
CA LYS A 32 -9.11 -9.54 1.12
C LYS A 32 -9.32 -8.17 1.72
N LEU A 33 -8.99 -7.11 0.97
CA LEU A 33 -9.25 -5.74 1.41
C LEU A 33 -10.76 -5.49 1.49
N SER A 34 -11.54 -6.06 0.56
CA SER A 34 -13.00 -5.92 0.59
C SER A 34 -13.62 -6.63 1.79
N GLU A 35 -13.18 -7.86 2.06
CA GLU A 35 -13.62 -8.64 3.23
C GLU A 35 -13.32 -7.91 4.55
N MET A 36 -12.10 -7.38 4.71
CA MET A 36 -11.65 -6.79 5.97
C MET A 36 -12.20 -5.38 6.22
N SER A 37 -12.45 -4.61 5.16
CA SER A 37 -12.91 -3.20 5.28
C SER A 37 -14.43 -3.03 5.19
N GLY A 38 -15.16 -4.06 4.76
CA GLY A 38 -16.60 -3.97 4.47
C GLY A 38 -16.95 -3.12 3.24
N LYS A 39 -15.95 -2.63 2.50
CA LYS A 39 -16.12 -1.84 1.28
C LYS A 39 -15.65 -2.64 0.07
N TYR A 40 -16.42 -2.62 -1.02
CA TYR A 40 -16.00 -3.30 -2.24
C TYR A 40 -14.79 -2.62 -2.92
N TYR A 41 -13.78 -3.42 -3.25
CA TYR A 41 -12.64 -3.06 -4.08
C TYR A 41 -12.54 -4.01 -5.27
N SER A 42 -12.62 -3.48 -6.48
CA SER A 42 -12.20 -4.23 -7.66
C SER A 42 -10.66 -4.16 -7.82
N PRO A 43 -10.03 -5.16 -8.45
CA PRO A 43 -8.58 -5.13 -8.72
C PRO A 43 -8.17 -3.90 -9.52
N GLN A 44 -9.01 -3.47 -10.47
CA GLN A 44 -8.78 -2.28 -11.30
C GLN A 44 -8.90 -0.99 -10.49
N ASN A 45 -9.93 -0.87 -9.62
CA ASN A 45 -10.09 0.29 -8.77
C ASN A 45 -8.93 0.43 -7.78
N LEU A 46 -8.54 -0.65 -7.12
CA LEU A 46 -7.40 -0.65 -6.21
C LEU A 46 -6.10 -0.25 -6.93
N ASN A 47 -5.84 -0.85 -8.09
CA ASN A 47 -4.66 -0.55 -8.90
C ASN A 47 -4.64 0.91 -9.43
N TYR A 48 -5.80 1.46 -9.78
CA TYR A 48 -5.94 2.86 -10.16
C TYR A 48 -5.60 3.77 -8.98
N ARG A 49 -6.15 3.49 -7.80
CA ARG A 49 -5.94 4.32 -6.60
C ARG A 49 -4.49 4.29 -6.10
N LEU A 50 -3.84 3.15 -6.18
CA LEU A 50 -2.41 3.02 -5.92
C LEU A 50 -1.59 3.85 -6.91
N ARG A 51 -1.96 3.83 -8.21
CA ARG A 51 -1.27 4.61 -9.25
C ARG A 51 -1.48 6.12 -9.11
N THR A 52 -2.67 6.55 -8.71
CA THR A 52 -3.01 7.98 -8.57
C THR A 52 -2.71 8.52 -7.18
N ASN A 53 -2.05 7.74 -6.33
CA ASN A 53 -1.73 8.08 -4.95
C ASN A 53 -2.94 8.61 -4.14
N SER A 54 -4.12 8.04 -4.41
CA SER A 54 -5.40 8.43 -3.80
C SER A 54 -5.87 7.46 -2.71
N LEU A 55 -4.96 6.57 -2.27
CA LEU A 55 -5.20 5.63 -1.19
C LEU A 55 -5.01 6.34 0.16
N LYS A 56 -5.97 6.20 1.08
CA LYS A 56 -5.83 6.76 2.42
C LYS A 56 -4.82 5.94 3.22
N LEU A 57 -4.14 6.57 4.17
CA LEU A 57 -3.18 5.88 5.05
C LEU A 57 -3.81 4.68 5.77
N ALA A 58 -5.06 4.79 6.23
CA ALA A 58 -5.78 3.68 6.86
C ALA A 58 -5.97 2.46 5.93
N GLU A 59 -6.17 2.70 4.62
CA GLU A 59 -6.28 1.62 3.64
C GLU A 59 -4.90 1.00 3.37
N MET A 60 -3.83 1.80 3.36
CA MET A 60 -2.47 1.28 3.23
C MET A 60 -2.10 0.43 4.45
N ASP A 61 -2.41 0.88 5.67
CA ASP A 61 -2.23 0.12 6.90
C ASP A 61 -2.99 -1.22 6.85
N CYS A 62 -4.24 -1.21 6.37
CA CYS A 62 -5.01 -2.44 6.17
C CYS A 62 -4.34 -3.39 5.16
N ILE A 63 -3.88 -2.88 4.02
CA ILE A 63 -3.12 -3.65 3.01
C ILE A 63 -1.86 -4.26 3.64
N CYS A 64 -1.09 -3.49 4.41
CA CYS A 64 0.09 -3.98 5.10
C CYS A 64 -0.27 -5.13 6.05
N LYS A 65 -1.29 -4.96 6.90
CA LYS A 65 -1.76 -6.00 7.83
C LYS A 65 -2.20 -7.27 7.11
N ILE A 66 -2.97 -7.14 6.02
CA ILE A 66 -3.39 -8.27 5.17
C ILE A 66 -2.18 -9.03 4.63
N LEU A 67 -1.14 -8.30 4.22
CA LEU A 67 0.10 -8.85 3.68
C LEU A 67 1.10 -9.23 4.78
N GLY A 68 0.76 -9.13 6.07
CA GLY A 68 1.66 -9.50 7.18
C GLY A 68 2.84 -8.54 7.38
N PHE A 69 2.64 -7.26 7.11
CA PHE A 69 3.59 -6.16 7.33
C PHE A 69 2.95 -5.08 8.21
N LYS A 70 3.76 -4.15 8.71
CA LYS A 70 3.30 -2.97 9.47
C LYS A 70 3.97 -1.71 8.94
N ILE A 71 3.29 -0.58 9.04
CA ILE A 71 3.88 0.75 8.82
C ILE A 71 4.56 1.19 10.13
N THR A 72 5.79 1.69 10.05
CA THR A 72 6.51 2.28 11.19
C THR A 72 6.91 3.71 10.84
N PHE A 73 6.96 4.57 11.85
CA PHE A 73 7.49 5.92 11.75
C PHE A 73 8.74 5.98 12.63
N GLU A 74 9.82 6.46 12.06
CA GLU A 74 11.11 6.62 12.74
C GLU A 74 11.51 8.09 12.69
N ASP A 75 12.05 8.58 13.80
CA ASP A 75 12.58 9.94 13.89
C ASP A 75 13.99 9.98 13.30
N ILE A 76 14.15 10.76 12.23
CA ILE A 76 15.41 10.94 11.50
C ILE A 76 16.17 12.20 11.91
N SER A 77 15.74 12.90 12.96
CA SER A 77 16.37 14.13 13.45
C SER A 77 17.64 13.91 14.31
N LYS A 78 18.17 12.68 14.34
CA LYS A 78 19.37 12.31 15.11
C LYS A 78 20.67 12.44 14.32
#